data_AF-A0A2M8A373-F1
#
_entry.id   AF-A0A2M8A373-F1
#
_cell.length_a   1.000
_cell.length_b   1.000
_cell.length_c   1.000
_cell.angle_alpha   90.00
_cell.angle_beta   90.00
_cell.angle_gamma   90.00
#
_symmetry.space_group_name_H-M   'P 1'
#
loop_
_entity.id
_entity.type
_entity.pdbx_description
1 polymer ?
#
loop_
_entity_poly.entity_id
_entity_poly.type
_entity_poly.pdbx_seq_one_letter_code
_entity_poly.pdbx_strand_id
1 'polypeptide(L)' 'MVQGIKALSKIEKEILQKIKEGFTSGEIAMERGCSVRTVEKHRSNMIDKLGIKSTQNALLLWINKNPKYFNT' A
#
# COMPACT_ATOMS: atom_id res chain seq x y z
N MET A 1 3.15 18.90 0.48
CA MET A 1 4.41 18.15 0.70
C MET A 1 4.09 16.67 0.65
N VAL A 2 4.74 15.90 -0.21
CA VAL A 2 4.49 14.46 -0.37
C VAL A 2 5.17 13.72 0.78
N GLN A 3 4.39 13.18 1.71
CA GLN A 3 4.94 12.37 2.79
C GLN A 3 5.29 10.99 2.20
N GLY A 4 6.58 10.69 2.04
CA GLY A 4 7.03 9.39 1.51
C GLY A 4 6.62 8.21 2.42
N ILE A 5 7.04 6.98 2.04
CA ILE A 5 6.76 5.71 2.77
C ILE A 5 6.95 5.80 4.30
N LYS A 6 7.80 6.72 4.79
CA LYS A 6 8.03 6.95 6.22
C LYS A 6 6.77 7.33 7.01
N ALA A 7 5.78 7.98 6.39
CA ALA A 7 4.52 8.36 7.04
C ALA A 7 3.48 7.23 7.13
N LEU A 8 3.75 6.11 6.45
CA LEU A 8 2.92 4.93 6.55
C LEU A 8 3.15 4.23 7.89
N SER A 9 2.05 3.80 8.51
CA SER A 9 2.05 2.96 9.69
C SER A 9 2.63 1.58 9.36
N LYS A 10 3.00 0.82 10.39
CA LYS A 10 3.58 -0.53 10.24
C LYS A 10 2.69 -1.44 9.38
N ILE A 11 1.39 -1.41 9.64
CA ILE A 11 0.36 -2.14 8.88
C ILE A 11 0.34 -1.74 7.41
N GLU A 12 0.37 -0.44 7.13
CA GLU A 12 0.32 0.11 5.77
C GLU A 12 1.57 -0.30 4.98
N LYS A 13 2.76 -0.27 5.62
CA LYS A 13 4.01 -0.71 4.99
C LYS A 13 4.00 -2.19 4.65
N GLU A 14 3.49 -3.04 5.53
CA GLU A 14 3.40 -4.47 5.26
C GLU A 14 2.39 -4.78 4.15
N ILE A 15 1.22 -4.11 4.12
CA ILE A 15 0.28 -4.23 2.98
C ILE A 15 0.98 -3.83 1.68
N LEU A 16 1.75 -2.74 1.71
CA LEU A 16 2.49 -2.23 0.55
C LEU A 16 3.59 -3.22 0.09
N GLN A 17 4.27 -3.88 1.03
CA GLN A 17 5.24 -4.95 0.75
C GLN A 17 4.56 -6.13 0.05
N LYS A 18 3.41 -6.57 0.55
CA LYS A 18 2.64 -7.66 -0.06
C LYS A 18 2.16 -7.31 -1.46
N ILE A 19 1.73 -6.06 -1.69
CA ILE A 19 1.39 -5.58 -3.03
C ILE A 19 2.62 -5.64 -3.97
N LYS A 20 3.82 -5.31 -3.47
CA LYS A 20 5.07 -5.45 -4.25
C LYS A 20 5.35 -6.90 -4.61
N GLU A 21 5.12 -7.83 -3.68
CA GLU A 21 5.30 -9.27 -3.89
C GLU A 21 4.26 -9.87 -4.86
N GLY A 22 3.24 -9.10 -5.26
CA GLY A 22 2.22 -9.53 -6.22
C GLY A 22 0.92 -10.03 -5.57
N PHE A 23 0.79 -9.91 -4.25
CA PHE A 23 -0.43 -10.29 -3.56
C PHE A 23 -1.58 -9.34 -3.89
N THR A 24 -2.75 -9.92 -4.12
CA THR A 24 -3.99 -9.19 -4.35
C THR A 24 -4.59 -8.68 -3.04
N SER A 25 -5.47 -7.67 -3.11
CA SER A 25 -6.19 -7.17 -1.93
C SER A 25 -6.97 -8.26 -1.19
N GLY A 26 -7.42 -9.30 -1.92
CA GLY A 26 -8.09 -10.47 -1.35
C GLY A 26 -7.14 -11.36 -0.55
N GLU A 27 -5.96 -11.63 -1.09
CA GLU A 27 -4.94 -12.45 -0.40
C GLU A 27 -4.36 -11.72 0.82
N ILE A 28 -4.11 -10.41 0.69
CA ILE A 28 -3.65 -9.58 1.83
C ILE A 28 -4.70 -9.56 2.94
N ALA A 29 -5.98 -9.44 2.56
CA ALA A 29 -7.09 -9.51 3.51
C ALA A 29 -7.14 -10.87 4.22
N MET A 30 -6.99 -11.96 3.47
CA MET A 30 -6.97 -13.32 3.99
C MET A 30 -5.78 -13.56 4.94
N GLU A 31 -4.57 -13.15 4.56
CA GLU A 31 -3.36 -13.29 5.37
C GLU A 31 -3.45 -12.48 6.67
N ARG A 32 -4.07 -11.31 6.60
CA ARG A 32 -4.29 -10.42 7.75
C ARG A 32 -5.48 -10.82 8.63
N GLY A 33 -6.31 -11.75 8.20
CA GLY A 33 -7.60 -12.04 8.85
C GLY A 33 -8.56 -10.84 8.83
N CYS A 34 -8.43 -9.93 7.87
CA CYS A 34 -9.26 -8.74 7.73
C CYS A 34 -10.17 -8.85 6.50
N SER A 35 -11.24 -8.06 6.44
CA SER A 35 -12.05 -7.99 5.21
C SER A 35 -11.33 -7.18 4.13
N VAL A 36 -11.61 -7.49 2.86
CA VAL A 36 -11.10 -6.72 1.70
C VAL A 36 -11.44 -5.22 1.83
N ARG A 37 -12.63 -4.89 2.36
CA ARG A 37 -13.02 -3.50 2.69
C ARG A 37 -12.07 -2.80 3.66
N THR A 38 -11.53 -3.52 4.64
CA THR A 38 -10.54 -3.00 5.59
C THR A 38 -9.24 -2.69 4.87
N VAL A 39 -8.80 -3.58 3.98
CA VAL A 39 -7.63 -3.34 3.12
C VAL A 39 -7.88 -2.11 2.25
N GLU A 40 -9.04 -1.99 1.60
CA GLU A 40 -9.39 -0.81 0.81
C GLU A 40 -9.35 0.49 1.62
N LYS A 41 -9.84 0.47 2.87
CA LYS A 41 -9.75 1.62 3.77
C LYS A 41 -8.30 1.98 4.09
N HIS A 42 -7.43 1.01 4.36
CA HIS A 42 -6.00 1.25 4.49
C HIS A 42 -5.40 1.82 3.21
N ARG A 43 -5.81 1.35 2.02
CA ARG A 43 -5.35 1.87 0.73
C ARG A 43 -5.73 3.34 0.55
N SER A 44 -6.97 3.73 0.85
CA SER A 44 -7.38 5.13 0.79
C SER A 44 -6.56 6.01 1.72
N ASN A 45 -6.32 5.58 2.96
CA ASN A 45 -5.48 6.32 3.90
C ASN A 45 -4.02 6.42 3.41
N MET A 46 -3.47 5.35 2.85
CA MET A 46 -2.14 5.35 2.25
C MET A 46 -2.06 6.32 1.06
N ILE A 47 -3.07 6.30 0.20
CA ILE A 47 -3.18 7.15 -0.99
C ILE A 47 -3.21 8.63 -0.59
N ASP A 48 -4.00 8.96 0.42
CA ASP A 48 -4.11 10.31 0.98
C ASP A 48 -2.77 10.77 1.57
N LYS A 49 -2.14 9.94 2.40
CA LYS A 49 -0.81 10.21 2.99
C LYS A 49 0.27 10.40 1.92
N LEU A 50 0.27 9.54 0.90
CA LEU A 50 1.23 9.58 -0.20
C LEU A 50 0.89 10.67 -1.24
N GLY A 51 -0.27 11.33 -1.13
CA GLY A 51 -0.73 12.35 -2.08
C GLY A 51 -0.88 11.82 -3.51
N ILE A 52 -1.22 10.54 -3.68
CA ILE A 52 -1.44 9.91 -4.98
C ILE A 52 -2.92 9.87 -5.34
N LYS A 53 -3.24 9.67 -6.61
CA LYS A 53 -4.62 9.57 -7.07
C LYS A 53 -5.26 8.28 -6.55
N SER A 54 -6.51 8.35 -6.10
CA SER A 54 -7.24 7.18 -5.58
C SER A 54 -7.59 6.20 -6.69
N THR A 55 -6.70 5.26 -6.97
CA THR A 55 -6.89 4.22 -8.00
C THR A 55 -6.48 2.86 -7.43
N GLN A 56 -7.14 1.79 -7.86
CA GLN A 56 -6.79 0.41 -7.47
C GLN A 56 -5.33 0.07 -7.77
N ASN A 57 -4.71 0.66 -8.78
CA ASN A 57 -3.29 0.44 -9.08
C ASN A 57 -2.37 1.56 -8.58
N ALA A 58 -2.88 2.53 -7.82
CA ALA A 58 -2.10 3.69 -7.39
C ALA A 58 -0.90 3.31 -6.52
N LEU A 59 -1.10 2.37 -5.58
CA LEU A 59 -0.03 1.88 -4.72
C LEU A 59 1.02 1.10 -5.52
N LEU A 60 0.59 0.24 -6.45
CA LEU A 60 1.48 -0.52 -7.31
C LEU A 60 2.32 0.39 -8.23
N LEU A 61 1.68 1.40 -8.83
CA LEU A 61 2.34 2.43 -9.63
C LEU A 61 3.32 3.24 -8.78
N TRP A 62 2.95 3.57 -7.55
CA TRP A 62 3.81 4.31 -6.64
C TRP A 62 5.05 3.49 -6.24
N ILE A 63 4.89 2.19 -5.98
CA ILE A 63 6.01 1.25 -5.71
C ILE A 63 6.97 1.22 -6.90
N ASN A 64 6.45 1.05 -8.12
CA ASN A 64 7.24 1.03 -9.35
C ASN A 64 7.99 2.36 -9.59
N LYS A 65 7.38 3.50 -9.23
CA LYS A 65 8.05 4.81 -9.29
C LYS A 65 9.09 5.03 -8.20
N ASN A 66 9.08 4.23 -7.13
CA ASN A 66 9.95 4.41 -5.97
C ASN A 66 10.64 3.09 -5.52
N PRO A 67 11.43 2.43 -6.40
CA PRO A 67 12.09 1.16 -6.07
C PRO A 67 13.10 1.29 -4.92
N LYS A 68 13.64 2.49 -4.71
CA LYS A 68 14.61 2.83 -3.65
C LYS A 68 14.16 2.53 -2.22
N TYR A 69 12.85 2.36 -1.96
CA TYR A 69 12.35 2.02 -0.62
C TYR A 69 12.22 0.53 -0.37
N PHE A 70 12.41 -0.30 -1.39
CA PHE A 70 12.22 -1.74 -1.31
C PHE A 70 13.43 -2.56 -1.78
N ASN A 71 14.53 -1.90 -2.12
CA ASN A 71 15.78 -2.52 -2.56
C ASN A 71 16.91 -2.06 -1.63
N THR A 72 17.12 -2.80 -0.55
CA THR A 72 18.31 -2.74 0.32
C THR A 72 18.59 -4.17 0.76
#